data_AF-A0A661Y5F6-F1
#
_entry.id   AF-A0A661Y5F6-F1
#
_cell.length_a   1.000
_cell.length_b   1.000
_cell.length_c   1.000
_cell.angle_alpha   90.00
_cell.angle_beta   90.00
_cell.angle_gamma   90.00
#
_symmetry.space_group_name_H-M   'P 1'
#
loop_
_entity.id
_entity.type
_entity.pdbx_description
1 polymer ?
#
loop_
_entity_poly.entity_id
_entity_poly.type
_entity_poly.pdbx_seq_one_letter_code
_entity_poly.pdbx_strand_id
1 'polypeptide(L)'
;MRRWLLHIFCFLITSLSFSQECPNLLNPLPGSTNVSINTSISWEEVVGITGYIINIGTTFGGGEIILEQPVGSDTTYTPPLGLPENTLIYVTITLFFFDQDDIVCPSQSFTTEDVTTVPDCTQLTTPLDRAE
;
A
#
# COMPACT_ATOMS: atom_id res chain seq x y z
N MET A 1 -52.02 -5.44 26.91
CA MET A 1 -51.28 -5.70 25.65
C MET A 1 -50.33 -4.53 25.30
N ARG A 2 -49.45 -4.10 26.22
CA ARG A 2 -48.51 -2.98 25.95
C ARG A 2 -47.28 -3.03 26.86
N ARG A 3 -46.78 -4.24 27.10
CA ARG A 3 -45.48 -4.48 27.75
C ARG A 3 -44.59 -5.39 26.91
N TRP A 4 -45.18 -6.21 26.04
CA TRP A 4 -44.45 -7.06 25.10
C TRP A 4 -44.00 -6.34 23.82
N LEU A 5 -44.57 -5.15 23.50
CA LEU A 5 -44.15 -4.33 22.35
C LEU A 5 -42.84 -3.53 22.59
N LEU A 6 -42.47 -3.30 23.86
CA LEU A 6 -41.22 -2.60 24.22
C LEU A 6 -39.99 -3.51 24.15
N HIS A 7 -40.15 -4.83 24.36
CA HIS A 7 -39.05 -5.79 24.25
C HIS A 7 -38.78 -6.21 22.81
N ILE A 8 -39.79 -6.20 21.93
CA ILE A 8 -39.63 -6.42 20.48
C ILE A 8 -38.88 -5.24 19.83
N PHE A 9 -39.07 -4.02 20.31
CA PHE A 9 -38.34 -2.83 19.83
C PHE A 9 -36.87 -2.80 20.28
N CYS A 10 -36.54 -3.39 21.44
CA CYS A 10 -35.16 -3.46 21.94
C CYS A 10 -34.32 -4.57 21.27
N PHE A 11 -34.95 -5.62 20.73
CA PHE A 11 -34.27 -6.69 19.98
C PHE A 11 -33.99 -6.32 18.51
N LEU A 12 -34.55 -5.19 18.05
CA LEU A 12 -34.37 -4.61 16.72
C LEU A 12 -33.32 -3.47 16.70
N ILE A 13 -32.61 -3.23 17.80
CA ILE A 13 -31.33 -2.53 17.71
C ILE A 13 -30.33 -3.58 17.22
N THR A 14 -30.39 -3.82 15.91
CA THR A 14 -29.40 -4.57 15.16
C THR A 14 -28.02 -4.09 15.57
N SER A 15 -27.18 -5.01 16.05
CA SER A 15 -25.78 -4.77 16.35
C SER A 15 -25.10 -4.11 15.14
N LEU A 16 -24.85 -2.80 15.22
CA LEU A 16 -23.92 -2.12 14.33
C LEU A 16 -22.52 -2.52 14.79
N SER A 17 -22.07 -3.68 14.33
CA SER A 17 -20.66 -4.04 14.41
C SER A 17 -19.93 -3.19 13.39
N PHE A 18 -19.27 -2.12 13.85
CA PHE A 18 -18.36 -1.35 13.01
C PHE A 18 -17.06 -2.15 12.87
N SER A 19 -17.02 -3.06 11.89
CA SER A 19 -15.74 -3.58 11.42
C SER A 19 -15.14 -2.53 10.49
N GLN A 20 -13.94 -2.06 10.81
CA GLN A 20 -13.22 -1.17 9.89
C GLN A 20 -12.92 -1.92 8.59
N GLU A 21 -13.20 -1.30 7.45
CA GLU A 21 -12.90 -1.86 6.13
C GLU A 21 -11.46 -1.55 5.72
N CYS A 22 -10.83 -2.51 5.05
CA CYS A 22 -9.47 -2.38 4.55
C CYS A 22 -9.45 -1.59 3.24
N PRO A 23 -8.48 -0.67 3.04
CA PRO A 23 -8.44 0.17 1.86
C PRO A 23 -7.92 -0.59 0.65
N ASN A 24 -8.47 -0.30 -0.53
CA ASN A 24 -7.89 -0.77 -1.79
C ASN A 24 -6.72 0.12 -2.21
N LEU A 25 -5.75 -0.45 -2.93
CA LEU A 25 -4.73 0.34 -3.62
C LEU A 25 -5.37 1.15 -4.75
N LEU A 26 -5.05 2.43 -4.81
CA LEU A 26 -5.45 3.34 -5.88
C LEU A 26 -4.37 3.42 -6.97
N ASN A 27 -3.10 3.33 -6.57
CA ASN A 27 -1.96 3.23 -7.48
C ASN A 27 -0.80 2.50 -6.81
N PRO A 28 -0.17 1.52 -7.47
CA PRO A 28 -0.70 0.78 -8.61
C PRO A 28 -1.99 0.06 -8.26
N LEU A 29 -2.91 -0.10 -9.23
CA LEU A 29 -4.12 -0.89 -8.99
C LEU A 29 -3.76 -2.36 -8.73
N PRO A 30 -4.53 -3.08 -7.90
CA PRO A 30 -4.30 -4.50 -7.66
C PRO A 30 -4.30 -5.31 -8.97
N GLY A 31 -3.29 -6.15 -9.17
CA GLY A 31 -3.08 -6.98 -10.35
C GLY A 31 -2.47 -6.24 -11.55
N SER A 32 -2.15 -4.95 -11.44
CA SER A 32 -1.46 -4.22 -12.50
C SER A 32 -0.07 -4.81 -12.78
N THR A 33 0.37 -4.68 -14.03
CA THR A 33 1.67 -5.16 -14.52
C THR A 33 2.42 -4.02 -15.20
N ASN A 34 3.72 -4.23 -15.44
CA ASN A 34 4.60 -3.23 -16.06
C ASN A 34 4.59 -1.89 -15.31
N VAL A 35 4.54 -1.97 -13.97
CA VAL A 35 4.53 -0.81 -13.08
C VAL A 35 5.96 -0.30 -12.92
N SER A 36 6.16 1.02 -12.98
CA SER A 36 7.51 1.57 -12.82
C SER A 36 8.12 1.23 -11.46
N ILE A 37 9.40 0.90 -11.45
CA ILE A 37 10.17 0.61 -10.22
C ILE A 37 10.24 1.80 -9.26
N ASN A 38 9.97 3.02 -9.75
CA ASN A 38 9.95 4.26 -8.95
C ASN A 38 8.54 4.72 -8.58
N THR A 39 7.52 3.87 -8.76
CA THR A 39 6.14 4.24 -8.47
C THR A 39 5.94 4.59 -7.00
N SER A 40 5.09 5.58 -6.75
CA SER A 40 4.46 5.77 -5.45
C SER A 40 3.30 4.78 -5.30
N ILE A 41 3.18 4.20 -4.12
CA ILE A 41 2.04 3.37 -3.73
C ILE A 41 1.03 4.28 -3.02
N SER A 42 -0.26 4.12 -3.28
CA SER A 42 -1.34 4.89 -2.68
C SER A 42 -2.57 4.03 -2.48
N TRP A 43 -3.37 4.35 -1.48
CA TRP A 43 -4.54 3.58 -1.07
C TRP A 43 -5.71 4.49 -0.67
N GLU A 44 -6.89 3.90 -0.55
CA GLU A 44 -8.10 4.60 -0.11
C GLU A 44 -7.96 5.13 1.32
N GLU A 45 -8.51 6.32 1.57
CA GLU A 45 -8.59 6.88 2.91
C GLU A 45 -9.56 6.06 3.78
N VAL A 46 -9.18 5.85 5.03
CA VAL A 46 -9.95 5.08 6.02
C VAL A 46 -10.18 5.99 7.22
N VAL A 47 -11.44 6.36 7.43
CA VAL A 47 -11.83 7.23 8.54
C VAL A 47 -11.92 6.43 9.83
N GLY A 48 -11.51 7.04 10.94
CA GLY A 48 -11.65 6.46 12.28
C GLY A 48 -10.40 5.75 12.82
N ILE A 49 -9.31 5.76 12.05
CA ILE A 49 -8.01 5.19 12.47
C ILE A 49 -7.08 6.27 13.03
N THR A 50 -6.03 5.86 13.71
CA THR A 50 -4.97 6.78 14.16
C THR A 50 -3.92 7.01 13.07
N GLY A 51 -3.64 5.99 12.27
CA GLY A 51 -2.74 6.10 11.12
C GLY A 51 -2.54 4.77 10.40
N TYR A 52 -1.59 4.73 9.49
CA TYR A 52 -1.23 3.55 8.71
C TYR A 52 0.19 3.10 9.00
N ILE A 53 0.39 1.79 8.88
CA ILE A 53 1.69 1.14 8.78
C ILE A 53 1.70 0.36 7.46
N ILE A 54 2.77 0.47 6.67
CA ILE A 54 2.91 -0.22 5.39
C ILE A 54 4.03 -1.27 5.46
N ASN A 55 3.72 -2.46 4.97
CA ASN A 55 4.70 -3.49 4.64
C ASN A 55 4.71 -3.72 3.13
N ILE A 56 5.91 -3.85 2.56
CA ILE A 56 6.13 -4.15 1.15
C ILE A 56 7.09 -5.33 1.06
N GLY A 57 6.67 -6.38 0.36
CA GLY A 57 7.42 -7.61 0.25
C GLY A 57 7.29 -8.27 -1.11
N THR A 58 8.03 -9.35 -1.29
CA THR A 58 7.91 -10.24 -2.46
C THR A 58 7.15 -11.53 -2.13
N THR A 59 6.78 -11.69 -0.86
CA THR A 59 5.92 -12.76 -0.36
C THR A 59 4.60 -12.21 0.19
N PHE A 60 3.56 -13.04 0.24
CA PHE A 60 2.26 -12.65 0.79
C PHE A 60 2.39 -12.32 2.28
N GLY A 61 1.97 -11.11 2.69
CA GLY A 61 2.16 -10.58 4.04
C GLY A 61 3.61 -10.21 4.38
N GLY A 62 4.54 -10.33 3.43
CA GLY A 62 5.96 -10.08 3.63
C GLY A 62 6.31 -8.60 3.77
N GLY A 63 7.52 -8.35 4.25
CA GLY A 63 8.12 -7.03 4.42
C GLY A 63 9.59 -6.99 4.01
N GLU A 64 10.00 -7.84 3.06
CA GLU A 64 11.41 -7.97 2.66
C GLU A 64 12.00 -6.68 2.07
N ILE A 65 11.14 -5.80 1.54
CA ILE A 65 11.52 -4.50 0.97
C ILE A 65 11.32 -3.40 2.01
N ILE A 66 10.13 -3.33 2.60
CA ILE A 66 9.77 -2.40 3.68
C ILE A 66 9.00 -3.18 4.75
N LEU A 67 9.42 -3.07 6.00
CA LEU A 67 8.79 -3.76 7.12
C LEU A 67 8.38 -2.75 8.20
N GLU A 68 7.12 -2.81 8.61
CA GLU A 68 6.53 -2.05 9.71
C GLU A 68 6.81 -0.55 9.63
N GLN A 69 6.68 0.04 8.43
CA GLN A 69 6.92 1.47 8.23
C GLN A 69 5.69 2.29 8.59
N PRO A 70 5.70 3.07 9.69
CA PRO A 70 4.61 4.00 9.98
C PRO A 70 4.63 5.16 8.97
N VAL A 71 3.46 5.52 8.47
CA VAL A 71 3.26 6.66 7.55
C VAL A 71 2.23 7.67 8.07
N GLY A 72 1.76 7.49 9.31
CA GLY A 72 0.81 8.40 9.94
C GLY A 72 -0.51 8.43 9.18
N SER A 73 -1.04 9.62 8.89
CA SER A 73 -2.29 9.79 8.13
C SER A 73 -2.08 9.83 6.61
N ASP A 74 -0.85 9.72 6.12
CA ASP A 74 -0.59 9.76 4.69
C ASP A 74 -1.21 8.54 4.00
N THR A 75 -1.78 8.75 2.83
CA THR A 75 -2.37 7.69 1.97
C THR A 75 -1.48 7.34 0.79
N THR A 76 -0.21 7.73 0.86
CA THR A 76 0.79 7.42 -0.15
C THR A 76 2.16 7.17 0.48
N TYR A 77 2.93 6.30 -0.16
CA TYR A 77 4.29 5.99 0.22
C TYR A 77 5.13 5.69 -1.03
N THR A 78 6.30 6.32 -1.12
CA THR A 78 7.27 6.05 -2.20
C THR A 78 8.48 5.34 -1.60
N PRO A 79 8.76 4.09 -1.98
CA PRO A 79 9.96 3.38 -1.52
C PRO A 79 11.23 4.17 -1.88
N PRO A 80 12.08 4.54 -0.91
CA PRO A 80 13.20 5.45 -1.15
C PRO A 80 14.29 4.86 -2.04
N LEU A 81 14.37 3.53 -2.12
CA LEU A 81 15.30 2.79 -2.97
C LEU A 81 14.66 2.26 -4.26
N GLY A 82 13.39 2.60 -4.50
CA GLY A 82 12.58 1.99 -5.55
C GLY A 82 12.19 0.54 -5.21
N LEU A 83 11.66 -0.14 -6.22
CA LEU A 83 11.20 -1.53 -6.19
C LEU A 83 12.09 -2.40 -7.08
N PRO A 84 12.22 -3.71 -6.80
CA PRO A 84 12.91 -4.61 -7.71
C PRO A 84 12.16 -4.73 -9.04
N GLU A 85 12.89 -4.81 -10.15
CA GLU A 85 12.35 -5.00 -11.50
C GLU A 85 11.76 -6.39 -11.70
N ASN A 86 10.83 -6.54 -12.64
CA ASN A 86 10.21 -7.80 -13.05
C ASN A 86 9.80 -8.71 -11.86
N THR A 87 9.24 -8.09 -10.83
CA THR A 87 8.97 -8.74 -9.54
C THR A 87 7.51 -8.55 -9.15
N LEU A 88 6.90 -9.62 -8.62
CA LEU A 88 5.59 -9.56 -7.98
C LEU A 88 5.75 -8.95 -6.58
N ILE A 89 5.18 -7.76 -6.40
CA ILE A 89 5.20 -7.00 -5.16
C ILE A 89 3.89 -7.23 -4.41
N TYR A 90 3.99 -7.45 -3.11
CA TYR A 90 2.87 -7.50 -2.18
C TYR A 90 2.93 -6.27 -1.25
N VAL A 91 1.81 -5.60 -1.10
CA VAL A 91 1.62 -4.47 -0.18
C VAL A 91 0.59 -4.86 0.85
N THR A 92 0.94 -4.67 2.12
CA THR A 92 0.05 -4.88 3.27
C THR A 92 -0.09 -3.57 4.01
N ILE A 93 -1.33 -3.09 4.13
CA ILE A 93 -1.66 -1.91 4.93
C ILE A 93 -2.18 -2.39 6.28
N THR A 94 -1.62 -1.87 7.36
CA THR A 94 -2.13 -2.07 8.71
C THR A 94 -2.76 -0.77 9.19
N LEU A 95 -4.00 -0.88 9.68
CA LEU A 95 -4.73 0.22 10.29
C LEU A 95 -4.34 0.29 11.76
N PHE A 96 -3.66 1.37 12.14
CA PHE A 96 -3.13 1.58 13.47
C PHE A 96 -4.12 2.31 14.38
N PHE A 97 -4.23 1.85 15.64
CA PHE A 97 -5.04 2.47 16.69
C PHE A 97 -4.25 2.58 18.00
N PHE A 98 -4.40 3.68 18.75
CA PHE A 98 -3.77 3.80 20.08
C PHE A 98 -4.42 2.94 21.17
N ASP A 99 -5.75 2.85 21.14
CA ASP A 99 -6.55 2.27 22.23
C ASP A 99 -7.22 0.94 21.87
N GLN A 100 -6.90 0.39 20.69
CA GLN A 100 -7.49 -0.83 20.14
C GLN A 100 -6.42 -1.64 19.42
N ASP A 101 -6.70 -2.91 19.14
CA ASP A 101 -5.81 -3.74 18.35
C ASP A 101 -5.77 -3.25 16.89
N ASP A 102 -4.58 -3.28 16.32
CA ASP A 102 -4.36 -2.95 14.91
C ASP A 102 -5.04 -3.97 13.99
N ILE A 103 -5.53 -3.48 12.85
CA ILE A 103 -6.15 -4.32 11.82
C ILE A 103 -5.15 -4.50 10.68
N VAL A 104 -4.61 -5.71 10.53
CA VAL A 104 -3.75 -6.08 9.41
C VAL A 104 -4.63 -6.46 8.22
N CYS A 105 -4.56 -5.69 7.14
CA CYS A 105 -5.36 -5.94 5.96
C CYS A 105 -4.80 -7.06 5.08
N PRO A 106 -5.63 -7.71 4.25
CA PRO A 106 -5.14 -8.64 3.23
C PRO A 106 -4.15 -7.96 2.29
N SER A 107 -3.08 -8.66 1.92
CA SER A 107 -2.10 -8.12 0.97
C SER A 107 -2.71 -7.97 -0.42
N GLN A 108 -2.39 -6.86 -1.07
CA GLN A 108 -2.69 -6.58 -2.48
C GLN A 108 -1.39 -6.65 -3.28
N SER A 109 -1.44 -6.93 -4.58
CA SER A 109 -0.23 -7.14 -5.38
C SER A 109 -0.24 -6.47 -6.73
N PHE A 110 0.95 -6.22 -7.28
CA PHE A 110 1.20 -5.75 -8.65
C PHE A 110 2.58 -6.23 -9.12
N THR A 111 2.85 -6.16 -10.43
CA THR A 111 4.13 -6.58 -11.02
C THR A 111 4.88 -5.40 -11.63
N THR A 112 6.14 -5.23 -11.25
CA THR A 112 7.01 -4.18 -11.76
C THR A 112 7.46 -4.44 -13.20
N GLU A 113 7.84 -3.37 -13.90
CA GLU A 113 8.44 -3.42 -15.23
C GLU A 113 9.81 -4.10 -15.21
N ASP A 114 10.20 -4.62 -16.37
CA ASP A 114 11.54 -5.16 -16.63
C ASP A 114 12.39 -4.03 -17.25
N VAL A 115 13.48 -3.63 -16.59
CA VAL A 115 14.31 -2.47 -16.98
C VAL A 115 15.50 -2.95 -17.82
N THR A 116 15.26 -3.88 -18.77
CA THR A 116 16.28 -4.31 -19.73
C THR A 116 16.70 -3.23 -20.73
N THR A 117 16.02 -2.08 -20.77
CA THR A 117 16.43 -0.95 -21.60
C THR A 117 17.49 -0.11 -20.89
N VAL A 118 18.76 -0.39 -21.21
CA VAL A 118 19.88 0.50 -20.89
C VAL A 118 19.52 1.90 -21.44
N PRO A 119 19.53 2.98 -20.63
CA PRO A 119 19.38 4.33 -21.14
C PRO A 119 20.45 4.56 -22.21
N ASP A 120 20.09 5.12 -23.37
CA ASP A 120 21.06 5.43 -24.42
C ASP A 120 22.27 6.14 -23.79
N CYS A 121 23.42 5.46 -23.79
CA CYS A 121 24.63 6.01 -23.22
C CYS A 121 24.91 7.33 -23.95
N THR A 122 25.00 8.44 -23.20
CA THR A 122 25.52 9.70 -23.71
C THR A 122 26.88 9.40 -24.35
N GLN A 123 26.94 9.45 -25.68
CA GLN A 123 28.19 9.27 -26.41
C GLN A 123 29.14 10.36 -25.93
N LEU A 124 30.11 9.98 -25.09
CA LEU A 124 31.18 10.86 -24.66
C LEU A 124 32.06 11.09 -25.89
N THR A 125 31.75 12.14 -26.66
CA THR A 125 32.67 12.61 -27.69
C THR A 125 33.90 13.12 -26.95
N THR A 126 34.98 12.33 -26.97
CA THR A 126 36.27 12.72 -26.44
C THR A 126 36.68 14.06 -27.05
N PRO A 127 37.22 15.01 -26.27
CA PRO A 127 37.76 16.23 -26.85
C PRO A 127 38.89 15.86 -27.81
N LEU A 128 38.81 16.42 -29.02
CA LEU A 128 39.88 16.35 -30.01
C LEU A 128 41.13 16.97 -29.37
N ASP A 129 42.15 16.16 -29.07
CA ASP A 129 43.47 16.64 -28.69
C ASP A 129 43.94 17.62 -29.76
N ARG A 130 43.95 18.92 -29.42
CA ARG A 130 44.61 19.95 -30.21
C ARG A 130 46.02 20.09 -29.64
N ALA A 131 46.97 19.59 -30.42
CA ALA A 131 48.38 19.88 -30.32
C ALA A 131 48.65 21.39 -30.27
N GLU A 132 49.58 21.80 -29.39
CA GLU A 132 50.66 22.77 -29.68
C GLU A 132 51.93 22.33 -28.97
#